data_AF-A0A518LP18-F1
#
_entry.id   AF-A0A518LP18-F1
#
_cell.length_a   1.000
_cell.length_b   1.000
_cell.length_c   1.000
_cell.angle_alpha   90.00
_cell.angle_beta   90.00
_cell.angle_gamma   90.00
#
_symmetry.space_group_name_H-M   'P 1'
#
loop_
_entity.id
_entity.type
_entity.pdbx_description
1 polymer ?
#
loop_
_entity_poly.entity_id
_entity_poly.type
_entity_poly.pdbx_seq_one_letter_code
_entity_poly.pdbx_strand_id
1 'polypeptide(L)'
;MMNASNYEFSECFIESHSGDFFPKVFRWVLVLIVLAAAPIYLAKRPDHYTPLVETLLNVLLFLLAYWIGHSQEAAKAAQRANDRWLPQAESVIFRLLTLHANVRRFSFATKSDCKQSECELPELKQDEMRAVRVKIKSECEASTRRLDDIAHQLEDAIGDWRRFIAANCVGGECARIFEAIKQREVSLLNGALITGPHDNSEAR
;
A
#
# COMPACT_ATOMS: atom_id res chain seq x y z
N MET A 1 -7.31 0.26 25.50
CA MET A 1 -6.57 -0.82 24.80
C MET A 1 -5.78 -0.17 23.68
N MET A 2 -4.47 -0.05 23.84
CA MET A 2 -3.57 0.56 22.85
C MET A 2 -3.27 -0.49 21.76
N ASN A 3 -3.59 -0.16 20.52
CA ASN A 3 -3.44 -1.05 19.36
C ASN A 3 -1.96 -1.36 19.10
N ALA A 4 -1.66 -2.65 18.89
CA ALA A 4 -0.35 -3.19 18.54
C ALA A 4 0.19 -2.68 17.19
N SER A 5 -0.60 -1.95 16.39
CA SER A 5 -0.21 -1.48 15.06
C SER A 5 0.81 -0.34 15.04
N ASN A 6 1.09 0.30 16.18
CA ASN A 6 2.09 1.37 16.23
C ASN A 6 3.53 0.84 16.37
N TYR A 7 3.75 -0.42 16.75
CA TYR A 7 5.09 -0.98 16.97
C TYR A 7 5.69 -1.56 15.68
N GLU A 8 4.87 -2.17 14.81
CA GLU A 8 5.34 -2.70 13.51
C GLU A 8 5.82 -1.60 12.53
N PHE A 9 5.30 -0.38 12.66
CA PHE A 9 5.67 0.71 11.75
C PHE A 9 7.10 1.24 12.01
N SER A 10 7.62 1.10 13.24
CA SER A 10 8.97 1.60 13.57
C SER A 10 10.08 0.64 13.15
N GLU A 11 9.80 -0.65 13.03
CA GLU A 11 10.81 -1.66 12.65
C GLU A 11 11.08 -1.67 11.14
N CYS A 12 10.08 -1.37 10.30
CA CYS A 12 10.28 -1.28 8.84
C CYS A 12 11.21 -0.12 8.40
N PHE A 13 11.40 0.92 9.23
CA PHE A 13 12.23 2.08 8.84
C PHE A 13 13.73 1.86 9.06
N ILE A 14 14.14 0.91 9.90
CA ILE A 14 15.56 0.75 10.28
C ILE A 14 16.27 -0.36 9.50
N GLU A 15 15.56 -1.38 9.00
CA GLU A 15 16.20 -2.59 8.45
C GLU A 15 16.44 -2.59 6.92
N SER A 16 16.15 -1.49 6.22
CA SER A 16 16.27 -1.42 4.75
C SER A 16 17.45 -0.56 4.24
N HIS A 17 18.51 -0.34 5.03
CA HIS A 17 19.62 0.54 4.62
C HIS A 17 21.02 -0.09 4.63
N SER A 18 21.22 -1.31 5.11
CA SER A 18 22.57 -1.89 5.33
C SER A 18 23.07 -2.83 4.23
N GLY A 19 22.19 -3.46 3.43
CA GLY A 19 22.59 -4.45 2.41
C GLY A 19 23.12 -3.86 1.10
N ASP A 20 22.77 -2.61 0.80
CA ASP A 20 22.99 -2.00 -0.52
C ASP A 20 24.25 -1.10 -0.60
N PHE A 21 24.86 -0.80 0.55
CA PHE A 21 25.94 0.17 0.65
C PHE A 21 27.29 -0.41 0.17
N PHE A 22 27.62 -1.63 0.61
CA PHE A 22 28.84 -2.34 0.21
C PHE A 22 28.99 -2.53 -1.31
N PRO A 23 27.98 -3.03 -2.05
CA PRO A 23 28.11 -3.19 -3.50
C PRO A 23 28.19 -1.84 -4.24
N LYS A 24 27.56 -0.78 -3.72
CA LYS A 24 27.65 0.58 -4.32
C LYS A 24 29.04 1.19 -4.13
N VAL A 25 29.62 1.14 -2.92
CA VAL A 25 30.95 1.69 -2.64
C VAL A 25 32.03 0.91 -3.38
N PHE A 26 31.97 -0.42 -3.37
CA PHE A 26 32.93 -1.28 -4.08
C PHE A 26 32.95 -1.02 -5.59
N ARG A 27 31.78 -0.77 -6.20
CA ARG A 27 31.69 -0.38 -7.63
C ARG A 27 32.45 0.90 -7.93
N TRP A 28 32.29 1.96 -7.12
CA TRP A 28 33.00 3.23 -7.33
C TRP A 28 34.50 3.10 -7.08
N VAL A 29 34.91 2.27 -6.11
CA VAL A 29 36.32 1.97 -5.86
C VAL A 29 36.96 1.25 -7.04
N LEU A 30 36.27 0.28 -7.66
CA LEU A 30 36.78 -0.43 -8.83
C LEU A 30 36.93 0.50 -10.04
N VAL A 31 35.96 1.39 -10.26
CA VAL A 31 36.05 2.44 -11.31
C VAL A 31 37.25 3.36 -11.07
N LEU A 32 37.48 3.81 -9.83
CA LEU A 32 38.63 4.64 -9.46
C LEU A 32 39.96 3.90 -9.65
N ILE A 33 40.02 2.61 -9.29
CA ILE A 33 41.21 1.79 -9.49
C ILE A 33 41.54 1.68 -10.97
N VAL A 34 40.56 1.41 -11.84
CA VAL A 34 40.82 1.28 -13.28
C VAL A 34 41.23 2.62 -13.90
N LEU A 35 40.58 3.71 -13.52
CA LEU A 35 40.92 5.07 -13.97
C LEU A 35 42.30 5.54 -13.50
N ALA A 36 42.75 5.14 -12.31
CA ALA A 36 44.05 5.54 -11.75
C ALA A 36 45.17 4.58 -12.15
N ALA A 37 44.92 3.27 -12.19
CA ALA A 37 45.93 2.27 -12.49
C ALA A 37 46.42 2.35 -13.93
N ALA A 38 45.54 2.63 -14.89
CA ALA A 38 45.91 2.75 -16.29
C ALA A 38 46.96 3.86 -16.57
N PRO A 39 46.76 5.14 -16.16
CA PRO A 39 47.77 6.17 -16.36
C PRO A 39 49.03 5.94 -15.52
N ILE A 40 48.92 5.41 -14.30
CA ILE A 40 50.10 5.10 -13.45
C ILE A 40 50.94 3.97 -14.08
N TYR A 41 50.30 2.96 -14.67
CA TYR A 41 50.98 1.87 -15.36
C TYR A 41 51.71 2.35 -16.62
N LEU A 42 51.02 3.15 -17.45
CA LEU A 42 51.59 3.74 -18.66
C LEU A 42 52.75 4.69 -18.35
N ALA A 43 52.67 5.47 -17.27
CA ALA A 43 53.75 6.35 -16.85
C ALA A 43 55.04 5.62 -16.43
N LYS A 44 54.94 4.38 -15.92
CA LYS A 44 56.11 3.56 -15.53
C LYS A 44 56.70 2.73 -16.68
N ARG A 45 55.93 2.46 -17.73
CA ARG A 45 56.31 1.56 -18.84
C ARG A 45 55.85 2.16 -20.19
N PRO A 46 56.47 3.26 -20.65
CA PRO A 46 56.04 3.97 -21.86
C PRO A 46 56.17 3.12 -23.14
N ASP A 47 57.12 2.18 -23.18
CA ASP A 47 57.38 1.33 -24.35
C ASP A 47 56.25 0.32 -24.65
N HIS A 48 55.30 0.13 -23.73
CA HIS A 48 54.16 -0.78 -23.88
C HIS A 48 52.91 -0.11 -24.46
N TYR A 49 53.01 1.16 -24.86
CA TYR A 49 51.91 1.86 -25.52
C TYR A 49 51.67 1.29 -26.92
N THR A 50 50.75 0.34 -27.01
CA THR A 50 50.31 -0.26 -28.26
C THR A 50 48.89 0.20 -28.58
N PRO A 51 48.52 0.35 -29.87
CA PRO A 51 47.16 0.72 -30.27
C PRO A 51 46.10 -0.24 -29.72
N LEU A 52 46.48 -1.50 -29.45
CA LEU A 52 45.62 -2.48 -28.82
C LEU A 52 45.24 -2.09 -27.39
N VAL A 53 46.19 -1.61 -26.57
CA VAL A 53 45.90 -1.18 -25.18
C VAL A 53 44.98 0.03 -25.16
N GLU A 54 45.18 0.98 -26.08
CA GLU A 54 44.33 2.16 -26.21
C GLU A 54 42.89 1.79 -26.56
N THR A 55 42.69 0.91 -27.56
CA THR A 55 41.34 0.45 -27.94
C THR A 55 40.64 -0.28 -26.79
N LEU A 56 41.36 -1.14 -26.06
CA LEU A 56 40.82 -1.91 -24.94
C LEU A 56 40.40 -1.00 -23.77
N LEU A 57 41.18 0.05 -23.50
CA LEU A 57 40.86 1.07 -22.51
C LEU A 57 39.65 1.90 -22.91
N ASN A 58 39.54 2.31 -24.18
CA ASN A 58 38.38 3.05 -24.70
C ASN A 58 37.10 2.21 -24.64
N VAL A 59 37.15 0.92 -25.00
CA VAL A 59 36.02 0.00 -24.89
C VAL A 59 35.60 -0.15 -23.42
N LEU A 60 36.54 -0.29 -22.50
CA LEU A 60 36.24 -0.44 -21.09
C LEU A 60 35.61 0.84 -20.51
N LEU A 61 36.16 2.02 -20.84
CA LEU A 61 35.56 3.30 -20.44
C LEU A 61 34.16 3.48 -21.01
N PHE A 62 33.93 3.08 -22.27
CA PHE A 62 32.60 3.10 -22.88
C PHE A 62 31.62 2.21 -22.14
N LEU A 63 32.01 0.97 -21.80
CA LEU A 63 31.19 0.05 -21.01
C LEU A 63 30.87 0.60 -19.62
N LEU A 64 31.83 1.24 -18.95
CA LEU A 64 31.61 1.90 -17.66
C LEU A 64 30.65 3.08 -17.78
N ALA A 65 30.83 3.94 -18.79
CA ALA A 65 29.94 5.07 -19.04
C ALA A 65 28.52 4.61 -19.35
N TYR A 66 28.37 3.60 -20.20
CA TYR A 66 27.09 2.97 -20.51
C TYR A 66 26.43 2.38 -19.26
N TRP A 67 27.19 1.66 -18.44
CA TRP A 67 26.68 1.05 -17.20
C TRP A 67 26.19 2.11 -16.20
N ILE A 68 26.97 3.17 -15.98
CA ILE A 68 26.58 4.28 -15.12
C ILE A 68 25.32 4.96 -15.65
N GLY A 69 25.28 5.26 -16.95
CA GLY A 69 24.12 5.85 -17.62
C GLY A 69 22.87 5.01 -17.43
N HIS A 70 22.96 3.71 -17.72
CA HIS A 70 21.83 2.78 -17.59
C HIS A 70 21.30 2.69 -16.16
N SER A 71 22.18 2.66 -15.16
CA SER A 71 21.75 2.61 -13.75
C SER A 71 20.99 3.88 -13.31
N GLN A 72 21.40 5.05 -13.80
CA GLN A 72 20.69 6.31 -13.53
C GLN A 72 19.36 6.39 -14.26
N GLU A 73 19.30 5.92 -15.52
CA GLU A 73 18.06 5.87 -16.27
C GLU A 73 17.04 4.93 -15.64
N ALA A 74 17.48 3.75 -15.18
CA ALA A 74 16.62 2.82 -14.45
C ALA A 74 16.05 3.44 -13.16
N ALA A 75 16.90 4.12 -12.37
CA ALA A 75 16.45 4.80 -11.16
C ALA A 75 15.46 5.95 -11.46
N LYS A 76 15.73 6.76 -12.49
CA LYS A 76 14.82 7.82 -12.94
C LYS A 76 13.50 7.26 -13.49
N ALA A 77 13.55 6.13 -14.20
CA ALA A 77 12.36 5.46 -14.72
C ALA A 77 11.50 4.92 -13.58
N ALA A 78 12.11 4.29 -12.57
CA ALA A 78 11.42 3.83 -11.37
C ALA A 78 10.78 5.01 -10.61
N GLN A 79 11.52 6.10 -10.41
CA GLN A 79 10.99 7.30 -9.75
C GLN A 79 9.79 7.88 -10.53
N ARG A 80 9.91 8.05 -11.85
CA ARG A 80 8.80 8.55 -12.69
C ARG A 80 7.58 7.62 -12.70
N ALA A 81 7.80 6.31 -12.58
CA ALA A 81 6.71 5.35 -12.43
C ALA A 81 6.04 5.55 -11.06
N ASN A 82 6.82 5.63 -9.97
CA ASN A 82 6.30 5.83 -8.63
C ASN A 82 5.54 7.16 -8.49
N ASP A 83 6.04 8.25 -9.06
CA ASP A 83 5.38 9.56 -9.07
C ASP A 83 3.97 9.52 -9.68
N ARG A 84 3.73 8.59 -10.62
CA ARG A 84 2.42 8.40 -11.26
C ARG A 84 1.53 7.43 -10.49
N TRP A 85 2.10 6.37 -9.92
CA TRP A 85 1.34 5.26 -9.33
C TRP A 85 0.98 5.52 -7.87
N LEU A 86 1.84 6.19 -7.10
CA LEU A 86 1.58 6.53 -5.69
C LEU A 86 0.31 7.36 -5.47
N PRO A 87 0.07 8.47 -6.19
CA PRO A 87 -1.17 9.23 -5.99
C PRO A 87 -2.41 8.44 -6.43
N GLN A 88 -2.28 7.54 -7.40
CA GLN A 88 -3.38 6.65 -7.80
C GLN A 88 -3.68 5.62 -6.70
N ALA A 89 -2.64 5.01 -6.13
CA ALA A 89 -2.77 4.07 -5.01
C ALA A 89 -3.40 4.74 -3.78
N GLU A 90 -2.99 5.96 -3.45
CA GLU A 90 -3.59 6.78 -2.38
C GLU A 90 -5.10 6.97 -2.62
N SER A 91 -5.49 7.37 -3.84
CA SER A 91 -6.90 7.55 -4.21
C SER A 91 -7.70 6.25 -4.10
N VAL A 92 -7.12 5.13 -4.53
CA VAL A 92 -7.75 3.81 -4.44
C VAL A 92 -7.97 3.42 -2.98
N ILE A 93 -6.96 3.55 -2.11
CA ILE A 93 -7.10 3.29 -0.67
C ILE A 93 -8.21 4.15 -0.05
N PHE A 94 -8.27 5.44 -0.37
CA PHE A 94 -9.33 6.29 0.18
C PHE A 94 -10.74 5.85 -0.24
N ARG A 95 -10.90 5.40 -1.48
CA ARG A 95 -12.17 4.87 -1.96
C ARG A 95 -12.51 3.55 -1.28
N LEU A 96 -11.54 2.65 -1.13
CA LEU A 96 -11.72 1.37 -0.45
C LEU A 96 -12.07 1.56 1.03
N LEU A 97 -11.39 2.46 1.74
CA LEU A 97 -11.73 2.82 3.13
C LEU A 97 -13.16 3.33 3.25
N THR A 98 -13.58 4.20 2.34
CA THR A 98 -14.95 4.74 2.34
C THR A 98 -15.97 3.63 2.06
N LEU A 99 -15.67 2.75 1.10
CA LEU A 99 -16.54 1.61 0.77
C LEU A 99 -16.63 0.63 1.94
N HIS A 100 -15.51 0.30 2.57
CA HIS A 100 -15.46 -0.57 3.75
C HIS A 100 -16.30 -0.01 4.90
N ALA A 101 -16.16 1.28 5.19
CA ALA A 101 -16.97 1.96 6.21
C ALA A 101 -18.49 1.89 5.88
N ASN A 102 -18.86 2.13 4.62
CA ASN A 102 -20.26 2.05 4.18
C ASN A 102 -20.82 0.63 4.28
N VAL A 103 -20.06 -0.38 3.84
CA VAL A 103 -20.48 -1.79 3.92
C VAL A 103 -20.64 -2.22 5.37
N ARG A 104 -19.72 -1.85 6.27
CA ARG A 104 -19.89 -2.11 7.71
C ARG A 104 -21.13 -1.43 8.27
N ARG A 105 -21.38 -0.18 7.88
CA ARG A 105 -22.59 0.55 8.30
C ARG A 105 -23.86 -0.14 7.80
N PHE A 106 -23.89 -0.60 6.56
CA PHE A 106 -25.03 -1.34 6.01
C PHE A 106 -25.22 -2.70 6.68
N SER A 107 -24.14 -3.43 6.98
CA SER A 107 -24.21 -4.66 7.78
C SER A 107 -24.84 -4.40 9.14
N PHE A 108 -24.38 -3.36 9.84
CA PHE A 108 -24.94 -2.99 11.15
C PHE A 108 -26.41 -2.55 11.07
N ALA A 109 -26.76 -1.69 10.11
CA ALA A 109 -28.13 -1.25 9.89
C ALA A 109 -29.05 -2.45 9.55
N THR A 110 -28.62 -3.33 8.65
CA THR A 110 -29.37 -4.54 8.30
C THR A 110 -29.56 -5.45 9.53
N LYS A 111 -28.52 -5.66 10.35
CA LYS A 111 -28.63 -6.39 11.62
C LYS A 111 -29.66 -5.76 12.57
N SER A 112 -29.72 -4.42 12.62
CA SER A 112 -30.67 -3.65 13.43
C SER A 112 -32.10 -3.80 12.91
N ASP A 113 -32.33 -3.51 11.63
CA ASP A 113 -33.65 -3.52 11.00
C ASP A 113 -34.27 -4.92 11.04
N CYS A 114 -33.45 -5.96 10.86
CA CYS A 114 -33.89 -7.35 10.98
C CYS A 114 -34.40 -7.67 12.39
N LYS A 115 -33.82 -7.09 13.45
CA LYS A 115 -34.34 -7.25 14.82
C LYS A 115 -35.63 -6.45 15.05
N GLN A 116 -35.73 -5.28 14.44
CA GLN A 116 -36.88 -4.38 14.59
C GLN A 116 -38.12 -4.88 13.82
N SER A 117 -37.91 -5.56 12.69
CA SER A 117 -39.00 -6.14 11.88
C SER A 117 -39.91 -7.11 12.64
N GLU A 118 -39.38 -7.83 13.64
CA GLU A 118 -40.17 -8.71 14.52
C GLU A 118 -41.09 -7.92 15.48
N CYS A 119 -40.77 -6.65 15.75
CA CYS A 119 -41.54 -5.77 16.61
C CYS A 119 -42.63 -5.01 15.84
N GLU A 120 -42.35 -4.61 14.60
CA GLU A 120 -43.26 -3.77 13.80
C GLU A 120 -44.40 -4.55 13.15
N LEU A 121 -44.24 -5.85 12.90
CA LEU A 121 -45.29 -6.71 12.36
C LEU A 121 -45.75 -7.75 13.41
N PRO A 122 -46.73 -7.41 14.28
CA PRO A 122 -47.24 -8.37 15.25
C PRO A 122 -47.94 -9.58 14.61
N GLU A 123 -48.43 -9.46 13.38
CA GLU A 123 -49.02 -10.56 12.60
C GLU A 123 -48.02 -11.68 12.30
N LEU A 124 -46.72 -11.36 12.22
CA LEU A 124 -45.66 -12.38 12.08
C LEU A 124 -45.52 -13.27 13.32
N LYS A 125 -46.10 -12.88 14.47
CA LYS A 125 -46.07 -13.69 15.71
C LYS A 125 -47.04 -14.86 15.69
N GLN A 126 -48.04 -14.83 14.82
CA GLN A 126 -49.01 -15.91 14.65
C GLN A 126 -48.32 -17.19 14.15
N ASP A 127 -48.77 -18.36 14.62
CA ASP A 127 -48.20 -19.65 14.25
C ASP A 127 -48.35 -19.95 12.75
N GLU A 128 -49.40 -19.41 12.12
CA GLU A 128 -49.65 -19.50 10.68
C GLU A 128 -48.53 -18.84 9.84
N MET A 129 -47.87 -17.82 10.39
CA MET A 129 -46.79 -17.06 9.72
C MET A 129 -45.39 -17.54 10.11
N ARG A 130 -45.27 -18.68 10.81
CA ARG A 130 -43.97 -19.22 11.25
C ARG A 130 -42.99 -19.43 10.09
N ALA A 131 -43.45 -19.93 8.95
CA ALA A 131 -42.61 -20.14 7.78
C ALA A 131 -42.03 -18.82 7.22
N VAL A 132 -42.85 -17.77 7.20
CA VAL A 132 -42.44 -16.43 6.75
C VAL A 132 -41.40 -15.82 7.69
N ARG A 133 -41.61 -15.96 9.01
CA ARG A 133 -40.64 -15.51 10.02
C ARG A 133 -39.28 -16.19 9.86
N VAL A 134 -39.28 -17.51 9.69
CA VAL A 134 -38.04 -18.29 9.47
C VAL A 134 -37.35 -17.83 8.19
N LYS A 135 -38.11 -17.61 7.10
CA LYS A 135 -37.56 -17.12 5.84
C LYS A 135 -36.91 -15.74 6.00
N ILE A 136 -37.62 -14.76 6.57
CA ILE A 136 -37.09 -13.40 6.79
C ILE A 136 -35.82 -13.45 7.64
N LYS A 137 -35.85 -14.20 8.76
CA LYS A 137 -34.68 -14.37 9.61
C LYS A 137 -33.50 -14.98 8.84
N SER A 138 -33.74 -16.01 8.04
CA SER A 138 -32.69 -16.66 7.24
C SER A 138 -32.11 -15.73 6.17
N GLU A 139 -32.95 -14.94 5.50
CA GLU A 139 -32.51 -13.96 4.49
C GLU A 139 -31.73 -12.81 5.14
N CYS A 140 -32.17 -12.33 6.29
CA CYS A 140 -31.48 -11.35 7.12
C CYS A 140 -30.08 -11.83 7.54
N GLU A 141 -29.98 -13.04 8.10
CA GLU A 141 -28.69 -13.62 8.50
C GLU A 141 -27.78 -13.84 7.30
N ALA A 142 -28.31 -14.34 6.18
CA ALA A 142 -27.54 -14.55 4.96
C ALA A 142 -27.02 -13.24 4.35
N SER A 143 -27.87 -12.21 4.26
CA SER A 143 -27.50 -10.88 3.75
C SER A 143 -26.42 -10.25 4.62
N THR A 144 -26.61 -10.32 5.93
CA THR A 144 -25.65 -9.82 6.91
C THR A 144 -24.28 -10.48 6.79
N ARG A 145 -24.24 -11.83 6.73
CA ARG A 145 -22.97 -12.57 6.57
C ARG A 145 -22.25 -12.18 5.29
N ARG A 146 -22.98 -12.03 4.18
CA ARG A 146 -22.39 -11.57 2.91
C ARG A 146 -21.79 -10.17 3.01
N LEU A 147 -22.45 -9.23 3.70
CA LEU A 147 -21.92 -7.89 3.92
C LEU A 147 -20.67 -7.92 4.82
N ASP A 148 -20.66 -8.75 5.86
CA ASP A 148 -19.49 -8.94 6.71
C ASP A 148 -18.32 -9.57 5.92
N ASP A 149 -18.57 -10.55 5.05
CA ASP A 149 -17.54 -11.16 4.19
C ASP A 149 -16.95 -10.14 3.21
N ILE A 150 -17.80 -9.31 2.58
CA ILE A 150 -17.34 -8.21 1.71
C ILE A 150 -16.49 -7.22 2.50
N ALA A 151 -16.87 -6.89 3.74
CA ALA A 151 -16.08 -5.99 4.57
C ALA A 151 -14.68 -6.55 4.85
N HIS A 152 -14.55 -7.86 5.10
CA HIS A 152 -13.24 -8.51 5.28
C HIS A 152 -12.40 -8.46 4.00
N GLN A 153 -13.00 -8.78 2.85
CA GLN A 153 -12.29 -8.70 1.55
C GLN A 153 -11.79 -7.28 1.25
N LEU A 154 -12.57 -6.25 1.63
CA LEU A 154 -12.14 -4.86 1.47
C LEU A 154 -10.98 -4.49 2.40
N GLU A 155 -10.98 -4.99 3.64
CA GLU A 155 -9.87 -4.79 4.57
C GLU A 155 -8.57 -5.41 4.06
N ASP A 156 -8.64 -6.65 3.54
CA ASP A 156 -7.49 -7.31 2.92
C ASP A 156 -6.95 -6.53 1.72
N ALA A 157 -7.85 -6.06 0.84
CA ALA A 157 -7.48 -5.22 -0.30
C ALA A 157 -6.82 -3.90 0.14
N ILE A 158 -7.34 -3.25 1.20
CA ILE A 158 -6.71 -2.06 1.78
C ILE A 158 -5.30 -2.40 2.29
N GLY A 159 -5.14 -3.54 2.96
CA GLY A 159 -3.84 -4.05 3.42
C GLY A 159 -2.83 -4.24 2.29
N ASP A 160 -3.25 -4.83 1.19
CA ASP A 160 -2.39 -5.04 0.02
C ASP A 160 -1.95 -3.72 -0.62
N TRP A 161 -2.86 -2.75 -0.74
CA TRP A 161 -2.50 -1.42 -1.23
C TRP A 161 -1.56 -0.68 -0.26
N ARG A 162 -1.73 -0.84 1.06
CA ARG A 162 -0.78 -0.30 2.05
C ARG A 162 0.62 -0.89 1.88
N ARG A 163 0.73 -2.20 1.68
CA ARG A 163 2.00 -2.88 1.39
C ARG A 163 2.60 -2.40 0.08
N PHE A 164 1.78 -2.23 -0.96
CA PHE A 164 2.23 -1.68 -2.25
C PHE A 164 2.82 -0.28 -2.10
N ILE A 165 2.15 0.62 -1.35
CA ILE A 165 2.67 1.96 -1.09
C ILE A 165 3.97 1.89 -0.28
N ALA A 166 4.03 1.08 0.78
CA ALA A 166 5.23 0.91 1.60
C ALA A 166 6.44 0.45 0.77
N ALA A 167 6.23 -0.47 -0.18
CA ALA A 167 7.29 -1.02 -1.02
C ALA A 167 7.80 -0.06 -2.10
N ASN A 168 6.99 0.93 -2.52
CA ASN A 168 7.30 1.80 -3.65
C ASN A 168 7.51 3.27 -3.28
N CYS A 169 7.10 3.70 -2.09
CA CYS A 169 7.30 5.06 -1.63
C CYS A 169 8.74 5.25 -1.11
N VAL A 170 9.28 6.46 -1.25
CA VAL A 170 10.62 6.81 -0.75
C VAL A 170 10.59 8.17 -0.06
N GLY A 171 11.26 8.29 1.09
CA GLY A 171 11.46 9.57 1.78
C GLY A 171 10.22 10.12 2.49
N GLY A 172 10.12 11.46 2.58
CA GLY A 172 9.08 12.14 3.36
C GLY A 172 7.66 12.02 2.81
N GLU A 173 7.51 11.66 1.53
CA GLU A 173 6.20 11.47 0.91
C GLU A 173 5.46 10.24 1.47
N CYS A 174 6.19 9.18 1.82
CA CYS A 174 5.64 8.01 2.52
C CYS A 174 4.89 8.43 3.79
N ALA A 175 5.57 9.17 4.66
CA ALA A 175 5.04 9.56 5.95
C ALA A 175 3.76 10.39 5.81
N ARG A 176 3.74 11.31 4.82
CA ARG A 176 2.55 12.12 4.50
C ARG A 176 1.36 11.26 4.07
N ILE A 177 1.58 10.28 3.18
CA ILE A 177 0.51 9.41 2.67
C ILE A 177 -0.02 8.51 3.79
N PHE A 178 0.85 7.90 4.59
CA PHE A 178 0.43 7.04 5.70
C PHE A 178 -0.36 7.81 6.77
N GLU A 179 0.09 9.03 7.10
CA GLU A 179 -0.64 9.88 8.04
C GLU A 179 -2.03 10.26 7.51
N ALA A 180 -2.14 10.63 6.23
CA ALA A 180 -3.43 10.94 5.60
C ALA A 180 -4.39 9.73 5.59
N ILE A 181 -3.88 8.53 5.31
CA ILE A 181 -4.63 7.28 5.39
C ILE A 181 -5.15 7.04 6.81
N LYS A 182 -4.29 7.19 7.81
CA LYS A 182 -4.64 6.99 9.23
C LYS A 182 -5.69 7.99 9.71
N GLN A 183 -5.52 9.27 9.38
CA GLN A 183 -6.48 10.32 9.73
C GLN A 183 -7.87 10.03 9.13
N ARG A 184 -7.92 9.57 7.88
CA ARG A 184 -9.18 9.23 7.23
C ARG A 184 -9.86 8.01 7.83
N GLU A 185 -9.10 6.98 8.17
CA GLU A 185 -9.63 5.81 8.88
C GLU A 185 -10.26 6.19 10.22
N VAL A 186 -9.56 7.02 11.02
CA VAL A 186 -10.09 7.55 12.28
C VAL A 186 -11.35 8.39 12.06
N SER A 187 -11.37 9.25 11.04
CA SER A 187 -12.53 10.05 10.66
C SER A 187 -13.75 9.17 10.32
N LEU A 188 -13.56 8.10 9.56
CA LEU A 188 -14.63 7.20 9.15
C LEU A 188 -15.13 6.35 10.33
N LEU A 189 -14.24 5.90 11.21
CA LEU A 189 -14.62 5.20 12.44
C LEU A 189 -15.43 6.10 13.38
N ASN A 190 -15.01 7.36 13.56
CA ASN A 190 -15.73 8.32 14.39
C ASN A 190 -17.06 8.75 13.76
N GLY A 191 -17.12 8.93 12.44
CA GLY A 191 -18.36 9.23 11.72
C GLY A 191 -19.37 8.08 11.74
N ALA A 192 -18.88 6.83 11.72
CA ALA A 192 -19.70 5.64 11.87
C ALA A 192 -20.32 5.52 13.28
N LEU A 193 -19.70 6.09 14.30
CA LEU A 193 -20.22 6.10 15.68
C LEU A 193 -21.29 7.19 15.93
N ILE A 194 -21.25 8.30 15.19
CA ILE A 194 -22.14 9.45 15.42
C ILE A 194 -23.47 9.30 14.66
N THR A 195 -23.47 8.61 13.52
CA THR A 195 -24.70 8.36 12.76
C THR A 195 -25.37 7.06 13.20
N GLY A 196 -25.88 7.05 14.43
CA GLY A 196 -26.84 6.06 14.90
C GLY A 196 -28.06 5.94 13.95
N PRO A 197 -28.84 4.85 14.05
CA PRO A 197 -29.95 4.60 13.13
C PRO A 197 -30.84 5.83 13.07
N HIS A 198 -31.09 6.29 11.84
CA HIS A 198 -32.00 7.40 11.56
C HIS A 198 -33.38 7.01 12.12
N ASP A 199 -33.74 7.61 13.25
CA ASP A 199 -35.08 7.54 13.81
C ASP A 199 -35.98 8.34 12.87
N ASN A 200 -36.55 7.66 11.86
CA ASN A 200 -37.50 8.24 10.91
C ASN A 200 -38.92 8.31 11.53
N SER A 201 -39.03 8.64 12.82
CA SER A 201 -40.30 8.73 13.54
C SER A 201 -40.99 10.10 13.42
N GLU A 202 -40.39 11.10 12.76
CA GLU A 202 -41.04 12.39 12.49
C GLU A 202 -41.55 12.50 11.04
N ALA A 203 -42.52 11.65 10.67
CA ALA A 203 -43.38 11.92 9.51
C ALA A 203 -44.67 11.08 9.56
N ARG A 204 -45.52 11.28 10.57
CA ARG A 204 -46.97 11.07 10.47
C ARG A 204 -47.74 11.66 11.64
#